data_AF-A0A9Q1FLZ6-F1
#
_entry.id   AF-A0A9Q1FLZ6-F1
#
_cell.length_a   1.000
_cell.length_b   1.000
_cell.length_c   1.000
_cell.angle_alpha   90.00
_cell.angle_beta   90.00
_cell.angle_gamma   90.00
#
_symmetry.space_group_name_H-M   'P 1'
#
loop_
_entity.id
_entity.type
_entity.pdbx_description
1 polymer ?
#
loop_
_entity_poly.entity_id
_entity_poly.type
_entity_poly.pdbx_seq_one_letter_code
_entity_poly.pdbx_strand_id
1 'polypeptide(L)'
;MDYFARDCYHLGIASNFNFRRFFKFARVCLCEEEMQICMRDKEVGNMYELYHTRNNIHWKACQHKVSSAIDTMIVDAFIKADGALKISDSLLDVKKHTKLTDGIYQKILHLDVKEELNPEDEENLKQAQEILQRIERRDLYKCVCEIYFTEKGHKPITQVNQECEQDCV
;
A
#
# COMPACT_ATOMS: atom_id res chain seq x y z
N MET A 1 8.89 14.95 0.22
CA MET A 1 8.11 16.11 0.72
C MET A 1 6.81 16.29 -0.04
N ASP A 2 6.80 16.13 -1.37
CA ASP A 2 5.56 16.27 -2.19
C ASP A 2 4.43 15.34 -1.72
N TYR A 3 4.68 14.02 -1.66
CA TYR A 3 3.65 13.07 -1.25
C TYR A 3 3.11 13.34 0.16
N PHE A 4 3.91 13.84 1.10
CA PHE A 4 3.40 14.24 2.42
C PHE A 4 2.34 15.33 2.32
N ALA A 5 2.60 16.38 1.55
CA ALA A 5 1.64 17.47 1.38
C ALA A 5 0.41 17.01 0.59
N ARG A 6 0.62 16.23 -0.48
CA ARG A 6 -0.43 15.68 -1.32
C ARG A 6 -1.33 14.72 -0.54
N ASP A 7 -0.76 13.73 0.12
CA ASP A 7 -1.52 12.69 0.82
C ASP A 7 -2.23 13.28 2.03
N CYS A 8 -1.58 14.15 2.80
CA CYS A 8 -2.23 14.84 3.92
C CYS A 8 -3.44 15.67 3.45
N TYR A 9 -3.32 16.35 2.31
CA TYR A 9 -4.42 17.11 1.72
C TYR A 9 -5.60 16.21 1.32
N HIS A 10 -5.35 15.11 0.61
CA HIS A 10 -6.41 14.21 0.14
C HIS A 10 -7.00 13.31 1.24
N LEU A 11 -6.20 12.97 2.26
CA LEU A 11 -6.61 12.13 3.40
C LEU A 11 -7.22 12.95 4.56
N GLY A 12 -7.15 14.28 4.51
CA GLY A 12 -7.59 15.14 5.62
C GLY A 12 -6.73 15.00 6.88
N ILE A 13 -5.46 14.62 6.75
CA ILE A 13 -4.52 14.49 7.86
C ILE A 13 -3.76 15.82 7.99
N ALA A 14 -3.69 16.38 9.20
CA ALA A 14 -2.88 17.57 9.45
C ALA A 14 -1.39 17.25 9.32
N SER A 15 -0.66 18.07 8.55
CA SER A 15 0.80 18.04 8.45
C SER A 15 1.38 19.33 9.02
N ASN A 16 2.20 19.20 10.06
CA ASN A 16 2.91 20.33 10.67
C ASN A 16 4.26 20.60 9.99
N PHE A 17 4.67 19.75 9.06
CA PHE A 17 5.96 19.88 8.38
C PHE A 17 5.93 21.01 7.34
N ASN A 18 6.79 22.02 7.52
CA ASN A 18 6.91 23.13 6.58
C ASN A 18 8.12 22.96 5.65
N PHE A 19 7.87 22.35 4.50
CA PHE A 19 8.92 22.11 3.49
C PHE A 19 9.50 23.40 2.90
N ARG A 20 8.68 24.46 2.73
CA ARG A 20 9.16 25.74 2.19
C ARG A 20 10.18 26.38 3.13
N ARG A 21 9.93 26.32 4.43
CA ARG A 21 10.84 26.78 5.47
C ARG A 21 12.11 25.92 5.51
N PHE A 22 11.95 24.60 5.43
CA PHE A 22 13.05 23.65 5.38
C PHE A 22 14.05 24.01 4.26
N PHE A 23 13.58 24.16 3.01
CA PHE A 23 14.46 24.52 1.89
C PHE A 23 15.11 25.89 2.02
N LYS A 24 14.45 26.89 2.62
CA LYS A 24 15.06 28.22 2.85
C LYS A 24 16.29 28.17 3.75
N PHE A 25 16.37 27.19 4.65
CA PHE A 25 17.47 27.03 5.60
C PHE A 25 18.47 25.94 5.20
N ALA A 26 18.26 25.27 4.07
CA ALA A 26 19.21 24.32 3.53
C ALA A 26 20.45 25.05 2.98
N ARG A 27 21.64 24.53 3.33
CA ARG A 27 22.95 24.98 2.83
C ARG A 27 23.76 23.77 2.39
N VAL A 28 24.79 23.99 1.60
CA VAL A 28 25.77 22.95 1.29
C VAL A 28 27.04 23.27 2.06
N CYS A 29 27.51 22.33 2.86
CA CYS A 29 28.73 22.46 3.65
C CYS A 29 29.65 21.27 3.40
N LEU A 30 30.95 21.49 3.60
CA LEU A 30 31.95 20.42 3.59
C LEU A 30 31.89 19.69 4.95
N CYS A 31 31.53 18.41 4.93
CA CYS A 31 31.44 17.52 6.08
C CYS A 31 32.23 16.25 5.77
N GLU A 32 33.22 15.91 6.60
CA GLU A 32 34.01 14.67 6.44
C GLU A 32 34.53 14.47 5.01
N GLU A 33 35.07 15.54 4.41
CA GLU A 33 35.63 15.59 3.04
C GLU A 33 34.62 15.57 1.89
N GLU A 34 33.31 15.52 2.16
CA GLU A 34 32.26 15.58 1.14
C GLU A 34 31.34 16.80 1.28
N MET A 35 30.83 17.30 0.15
CA MET A 35 29.83 18.37 0.15
C MET A 35 28.45 17.79 0.43
N GLN A 36 27.89 18.10 1.60
CA GLN A 36 26.61 17.59 2.07
C GLN A 36 25.58 18.71 2.24
N ILE A 37 24.29 18.36 2.11
CA ILE A 37 23.20 19.28 2.44
C ILE A 37 23.07 19.35 3.97
N CYS A 38 23.32 20.52 4.52
CA CYS A 38 23.21 20.80 5.94
C CYS A 38 22.00 21.68 6.21
N MET A 39 21.33 21.39 7.32
CA MET A 39 20.20 22.14 7.81
C MET A 39 20.63 23.08 8.94
N ARG A 40 19.98 24.25 9.03
CA ARG A 40 20.18 25.15 10.15
C ARG A 40 19.73 24.50 11.46
N ASP A 41 20.54 24.61 12.51
CA ASP A 41 20.30 24.12 13.89
C ASP A 41 18.84 24.23 14.37
N LYS A 42 18.22 25.40 14.24
CA LYS A 42 16.82 25.65 14.67
C LYS A 42 15.74 24.89 13.90
N GLU A 43 16.08 24.26 12.78
CA GLU A 43 15.15 23.43 12.01
C GLU A 43 15.06 21.99 12.52
N VAL A 44 15.81 21.62 13.57
CA VAL A 44 15.76 20.30 14.19
C VAL A 44 14.33 19.89 14.56
N GLY A 45 13.52 20.81 15.12
CA GLY A 45 12.12 20.54 15.44
C GLY A 45 11.26 20.26 14.21
N ASN A 46 11.43 21.05 13.13
CA ASN A 46 10.75 20.83 11.85
C ASN A 46 11.16 19.48 11.23
N MET A 47 12.41 19.04 11.43
CA MET A 47 12.87 17.72 11.02
C MET A 47 12.21 16.59 11.84
N TYR A 48 11.98 16.76 13.14
CA TYR A 48 11.19 15.80 13.92
C TYR A 48 9.74 15.72 13.41
N GLU A 49 9.11 16.85 13.10
CA GLU A 49 7.76 16.89 12.52
C GLU A 49 7.67 16.15 11.18
N LEU A 50 8.74 16.16 10.38
CA LEU A 50 8.81 15.37 9.13
C LEU A 50 8.62 13.88 9.39
N TYR A 51 9.39 13.32 10.33
CA TYR A 51 9.31 11.90 10.67
C TYR A 51 8.01 11.55 11.38
N HIS A 52 7.52 12.44 12.25
CA HIS A 52 6.23 12.26 12.91
C HIS A 52 5.08 12.22 11.89
N THR A 53 5.06 13.15 10.93
CA THR A 53 4.09 13.18 9.84
C THR A 53 4.16 11.91 8.99
N ARG A 54 5.37 11.45 8.64
CA ARG A 54 5.56 10.18 7.91
C ARG A 54 4.96 9.00 8.68
N ASN A 55 5.21 8.91 9.99
CA ASN A 55 4.68 7.84 10.82
C ASN A 55 3.14 7.89 10.88
N ASN A 56 2.56 9.09 10.99
CA ASN A 56 1.11 9.26 10.99
C ASN A 56 0.48 8.79 9.67
N ILE A 57 1.03 9.17 8.51
CA ILE A 57 0.53 8.71 7.21
C ILE A 57 0.64 7.19 7.09
N HIS A 58 1.78 6.62 7.53
CA HIS A 58 2.02 5.20 7.46
C HIS A 58 0.96 4.39 8.23
N TRP A 59 0.72 4.72 9.51
CA TRP A 59 -0.23 3.98 10.34
C TRP A 59 -1.69 4.31 10.06
N LYS A 60 -2.01 5.57 9.76
CA LYS A 60 -3.41 5.98 9.57
C LYS A 60 -3.95 5.68 8.18
N ALA A 61 -3.09 5.60 7.16
CA ALA A 61 -3.52 5.42 5.78
C ALA A 61 -2.87 4.22 5.10
N CYS A 62 -1.53 4.17 5.00
CA CYS A 62 -0.86 3.13 4.21
C CYS A 62 -1.03 1.71 4.78
N GLN A 63 -0.96 1.58 6.11
CA GLN A 63 -1.12 0.31 6.84
C GLN A 63 -2.53 0.17 7.43
N HIS A 64 -3.51 0.88 6.87
CA HIS A 64 -4.87 0.74 7.35
C HIS A 64 -5.38 -0.68 7.08
N LYS A 65 -5.80 -1.39 8.14
CA LYS A 65 -6.19 -2.81 8.09
C LYS A 65 -7.14 -3.19 6.97
N VAL A 66 -8.11 -2.33 6.66
CA VAL A 66 -9.09 -2.58 5.58
C VAL A 66 -8.45 -2.38 4.21
N SER A 67 -7.53 -1.42 4.06
CA SER A 67 -6.78 -1.22 2.82
C SER A 67 -5.88 -2.42 2.56
N SER A 68 -5.15 -2.90 3.57
CA SER A 68 -4.31 -4.09 3.47
C SER A 68 -5.11 -5.35 3.11
N ALA A 69 -6.33 -5.50 3.63
CA ALA A 69 -7.23 -6.58 3.25
C ALA A 69 -7.63 -6.51 1.77
N ILE A 70 -8.00 -5.32 1.28
CA ILE A 70 -8.34 -5.09 -0.14
C ILE A 70 -7.13 -5.35 -1.02
N ASP A 71 -5.95 -4.82 -0.67
CA ASP A 71 -4.72 -5.02 -1.43
C ASP A 71 -4.38 -6.51 -1.55
N THR A 72 -4.56 -7.26 -0.47
CA THR A 72 -4.35 -8.73 -0.46
C THR A 72 -5.34 -9.43 -1.38
N MET A 73 -6.64 -9.06 -1.34
CA MET A 73 -7.64 -9.61 -2.26
C MET A 73 -7.32 -9.29 -3.73
N ILE A 74 -6.85 -8.08 -4.03
CA ILE A 74 -6.44 -7.69 -5.39
C ILE A 74 -5.25 -8.53 -5.85
N VAL A 75 -4.24 -8.72 -4.99
CA VAL A 75 -3.07 -9.57 -5.30
C VAL A 75 -3.50 -11.01 -5.54
N ASP A 76 -4.36 -11.58 -4.70
CA ASP A 76 -4.91 -12.94 -4.89
C ASP A 76 -5.62 -13.08 -6.24
N ALA A 77 -6.45 -12.09 -6.60
CA ALA A 77 -7.13 -12.06 -7.89
C ALA A 77 -6.14 -11.98 -9.06
N PHE A 78 -5.07 -11.17 -8.95
CA PHE A 78 -4.06 -11.04 -10.00
C PHE A 78 -3.22 -12.31 -10.16
N ILE A 79 -2.86 -12.99 -9.06
CA ILE A 79 -2.15 -14.27 -9.10
C ILE A 79 -2.99 -15.31 -9.85
N LYS A 80 -4.30 -15.38 -9.56
CA LYS A 80 -5.22 -16.30 -10.25
C LYS A 80 -5.42 -15.94 -11.72
N ALA A 81 -5.48 -14.65 -12.05
CA ALA A 81 -5.64 -14.19 -13.43
C ALA A 81 -4.35 -14.27 -14.27
N ASP A 82 -3.19 -14.57 -13.66
CA ASP A 82 -1.89 -14.48 -14.33
C ASP A 82 -1.75 -15.49 -15.47
N GLY A 83 -2.28 -16.72 -15.34
CA GLY A 83 -2.23 -17.72 -16.41
C GLY A 83 -2.94 -17.25 -17.70
N ALA A 84 -4.10 -16.62 -17.54
CA ALA A 84 -4.91 -16.07 -18.62
C ALA A 84 -4.33 -14.77 -19.21
N LEU A 85 -3.88 -13.85 -18.36
CA LEU A 85 -3.51 -12.49 -18.77
C LEU A 85 -2.01 -12.25 -18.93
N LYS A 86 -1.18 -13.18 -18.44
CA LYS A 86 0.29 -13.11 -18.45
C LYS A 86 0.78 -11.77 -17.91
N ILE A 87 0.33 -11.43 -16.71
CA ILE A 87 0.60 -10.17 -16.04
C ILE A 87 2.08 -10.10 -15.66
N SER A 88 2.60 -11.18 -15.08
CA SER A 88 4.00 -11.32 -14.66
C SER A 88 5.00 -11.16 -15.81
N ASP A 89 4.67 -11.66 -17.01
CA ASP A 89 5.48 -11.51 -18.23
C ASP A 89 5.74 -10.03 -18.61
N SER A 90 4.87 -9.11 -18.19
CA SER A 90 5.01 -7.69 -18.50
C SER A 90 6.22 -7.04 -17.82
N LEU A 91 6.78 -7.64 -16.77
CA LEU A 91 7.93 -7.10 -16.05
C LEU A 91 9.19 -6.99 -16.91
N LEU A 92 9.36 -7.92 -17.86
CA LEU A 92 10.55 -7.99 -18.72
C LEU A 92 10.40 -7.25 -20.05
N ASP A 93 9.18 -6.86 -20.41
CA ASP A 93 8.87 -6.17 -21.67
C ASP A 93 8.29 -4.78 -21.41
N VAL A 94 9.09 -3.75 -21.63
CA VAL A 94 8.71 -2.34 -21.45
C VAL A 94 7.44 -1.98 -22.23
N LYS A 95 7.22 -2.55 -23.42
CA LYS A 95 6.02 -2.27 -24.24
C LYS A 95 4.75 -2.84 -23.60
N LYS A 96 4.84 -4.01 -22.97
CA LYS A 96 3.74 -4.58 -22.19
C LYS A 96 3.57 -3.83 -20.88
N HIS A 97 4.66 -3.55 -20.16
CA HIS A 97 4.65 -2.84 -18.88
C HIS A 97 3.98 -1.46 -18.99
N THR A 98 4.24 -0.72 -20.07
CA THR A 98 3.64 0.62 -20.29
C THR A 98 2.11 0.56 -20.38
N LYS A 99 1.54 -0.59 -20.75
CA LYS A 99 0.10 -0.82 -20.85
C LYS A 99 -0.48 -1.43 -19.56
N LEU A 100 0.37 -1.92 -18.65
CA LEU A 100 -0.06 -2.44 -17.36
C LEU A 100 -0.37 -1.26 -16.43
N THR A 101 -1.66 -1.03 -16.23
CA THR A 101 -2.22 0.04 -15.39
C THR A 101 -3.38 -0.52 -14.60
N ASP A 102 -3.96 0.28 -13.70
CA ASP A 102 -5.14 -0.07 -12.90
C ASP A 102 -6.35 -0.53 -13.76
N GLY A 103 -6.34 -0.24 -15.06
CA GLY A 103 -7.30 -0.80 -16.02
C GLY A 103 -7.33 -2.33 -16.06
N ILE A 104 -6.28 -3.01 -15.57
CA ILE A 104 -6.28 -4.48 -15.44
C ILE A 104 -7.34 -4.99 -14.47
N TYR A 105 -7.68 -4.23 -13.42
CA TYR A 105 -8.75 -4.57 -12.49
C TYR A 105 -10.07 -4.73 -13.24
N GLN A 106 -10.44 -3.71 -14.03
CA GLN A 106 -11.64 -3.71 -14.85
C GLN A 106 -11.58 -4.76 -15.96
N LYS A 107 -10.38 -5.00 -16.52
CA LYS A 107 -10.16 -6.05 -17.50
C LYS A 107 -10.49 -7.42 -16.93
N ILE A 108 -9.99 -7.77 -15.75
CA ILE A 108 -10.28 -9.06 -15.10
C ILE A 108 -11.78 -9.17 -14.81
N LEU A 109 -12.38 -8.13 -14.23
CA LEU A 109 -13.80 -8.11 -13.83
C LEU A 109 -14.78 -8.36 -14.99
N HIS A 110 -14.45 -7.91 -16.19
CA HIS A 110 -15.32 -7.97 -17.36
C HIS A 110 -14.77 -8.83 -18.51
N LEU A 111 -13.72 -9.61 -18.27
CA LEU A 111 -13.17 -10.50 -19.30
C LEU A 111 -14.15 -11.64 -19.56
N ASP A 112 -14.81 -11.61 -20.71
CA ASP A 112 -15.52 -12.76 -21.23
C ASP A 112 -14.51 -13.74 -21.84
N VAL A 113 -14.59 -15.01 -21.43
CA VAL A 113 -13.79 -16.10 -21.98
C VAL A 113 -14.28 -16.37 -23.42
N LYS A 114 -13.64 -15.72 -24.39
CA LYS A 114 -13.96 -15.86 -25.83
C LYS A 114 -12.88 -16.64 -26.60
N GLU A 115 -11.73 -16.86 -25.99
CA GLU A 115 -10.60 -17.60 -26.58
C GLU A 115 -10.43 -18.96 -25.89
N GLU A 116 -9.80 -19.90 -26.58
CA GLU A 116 -9.46 -21.24 -26.09
C GLU A 116 -8.42 -21.15 -24.96
N LEU A 117 -8.87 -20.74 -23.77
CA LEU A 117 -8.10 -20.92 -22.54
C LEU A 117 -8.14 -22.38 -22.12
N ASN A 118 -7.09 -22.81 -21.44
CA ASN A 118 -7.12 -24.11 -20.77
C ASN A 118 -8.22 -24.09 -19.69
N PRO A 119 -8.89 -25.23 -19.42
CA PRO A 119 -9.97 -25.29 -18.42
C PRO A 119 -9.56 -24.79 -17.03
N GLU A 120 -8.29 -24.98 -16.66
CA GLU A 120 -7.72 -24.49 -15.40
C GLU A 120 -7.63 -22.95 -15.36
N ASP A 121 -7.20 -22.32 -16.44
CA ASP A 121 -7.09 -20.86 -16.53
C ASP A 121 -8.49 -20.20 -16.57
N GLU A 122 -9.47 -20.88 -17.19
CA GLU A 122 -10.87 -20.44 -17.16
C GLU A 122 -11.43 -20.42 -15.73
N GLU A 123 -11.21 -21.50 -14.98
CA GLU A 123 -11.66 -21.61 -13.59
C GLU A 123 -10.94 -20.61 -12.68
N ASN A 124 -9.61 -20.47 -12.84
CA ASN A 124 -8.84 -19.48 -12.09
C ASN A 124 -9.30 -18.04 -12.39
N LEU A 125 -9.64 -17.73 -13.64
CA LEU A 125 -10.19 -16.43 -14.02
C LEU A 125 -11.55 -16.16 -13.37
N LYS A 126 -12.45 -17.17 -13.32
CA LYS A 126 -13.74 -17.05 -12.62
C LYS A 126 -13.54 -16.79 -11.13
N GLN A 127 -12.60 -17.47 -10.50
CA GLN A 127 -12.24 -17.23 -9.10
C GLN A 127 -11.66 -15.82 -8.89
N ALA A 128 -10.81 -15.34 -9.80
CA ALA A 128 -10.30 -13.98 -9.76
C ALA A 128 -11.44 -12.95 -9.85
N GLN A 129 -12.38 -13.15 -10.77
CA GLN A 129 -13.58 -12.31 -10.91
C GLN A 129 -14.43 -12.32 -9.65
N GLU A 130 -14.65 -13.49 -9.04
CA GLU A 130 -15.40 -13.61 -7.80
C GLU A 130 -14.76 -12.81 -6.66
N ILE A 131 -13.43 -12.89 -6.50
CA ILE A 131 -12.69 -12.10 -5.51
C ILE A 131 -12.91 -10.60 -5.72
N LEU A 132 -12.78 -10.10 -6.96
CA LEU A 132 -13.01 -8.69 -7.26
C LEU A 132 -14.46 -8.26 -7.03
N GLN A 133 -15.43 -9.11 -7.38
CA GLN A 133 -16.86 -8.85 -7.09
C GLN A 133 -17.15 -8.79 -5.59
N ARG A 134 -16.45 -9.58 -4.77
CA ARG A 134 -16.55 -9.48 -3.31
C ARG A 134 -16.07 -8.12 -2.80
N ILE A 135 -15.01 -7.56 -3.40
CA ILE A 135 -14.54 -6.20 -3.09
C ILE A 135 -15.64 -5.17 -3.40
N GLU A 136 -16.27 -5.23 -4.58
CA GLU A 136 -17.37 -4.33 -4.98
C GLU A 136 -18.59 -4.44 -4.03
N ARG A 137 -18.89 -5.65 -3.55
CA ARG A 137 -19.95 -5.91 -2.56
C ARG A 137 -19.54 -5.58 -1.12
N ARG A 138 -18.30 -5.13 -0.90
CA ARG A 138 -17.70 -4.89 0.42
C ARG A 138 -17.66 -6.11 1.34
N ASP A 139 -17.66 -7.32 0.76
CA ASP A 139 -17.41 -8.58 1.46
C ASP A 139 -15.89 -8.86 1.48
N LEU A 140 -15.21 -8.22 2.44
CA LEU A 140 -13.75 -8.21 2.51
C LEU A 140 -13.19 -9.29 3.43
N TYR A 141 -11.91 -9.61 3.26
CA TYR A 141 -11.18 -10.42 4.24
C TYR A 141 -11.21 -9.77 5.63
N LYS A 142 -11.52 -10.59 6.65
CA LYS A 142 -11.57 -10.14 8.05
C LYS A 142 -10.17 -10.14 8.66
N CYS A 143 -9.77 -9.02 9.24
CA CYS A 143 -8.55 -8.94 10.04
C CYS A 143 -8.82 -9.58 11.42
N VAL A 144 -8.19 -10.72 11.71
CA VAL A 144 -8.40 -11.45 12.97
C VAL A 144 -7.67 -10.79 14.14
N CYS A 145 -6.38 -10.51 13.97
CA CYS A 145 -5.57 -9.85 15.00
C CYS A 145 -4.38 -9.11 14.40
N GLU A 146 -3.84 -8.18 15.19
CA GLU A 146 -2.56 -7.52 14.93
C GLU A 146 -1.63 -7.78 16.13
N ILE A 147 -0.40 -8.19 15.84
CA ILE A 147 0.58 -8.58 16.86
C ILE A 147 1.84 -7.75 16.68
N TYR A 148 2.22 -7.03 17.75
CA TYR A 148 3.45 -6.26 17.78
C TYR A 148 4.53 -7.03 18.54
N PHE A 149 5.63 -7.33 17.86
CA PHE A 149 6.80 -7.93 18.47
C PHE A 149 7.66 -6.84 19.12
N THR A 150 7.82 -6.93 20.44
CA THR A 150 8.83 -6.19 21.19
C THR A 150 10.11 -7.03 21.28
N GLU A 151 11.25 -6.39 21.57
CA GLU A 151 12.54 -7.09 21.69
C GLU A 151 12.51 -8.30 22.65
N LYS A 152 13.48 -9.20 22.46
CA LYS A 152 13.54 -10.54 23.10
C LYS A 152 13.26 -10.47 24.61
N GLY A 153 12.12 -11.03 25.03
CA GLY A 153 11.75 -11.20 26.44
C GLY A 153 10.49 -10.47 26.88
N HIS A 154 9.81 -9.75 26.00
CA HIS A 154 8.51 -9.13 26.29
C HIS A 154 7.37 -9.87 25.57
N LYS A 155 6.24 -10.06 26.28
CA LYS A 155 5.05 -10.70 25.69
C LYS A 155 4.56 -9.83 24.53
N PRO A 156 4.23 -10.42 23.38
CA PRO A 156 3.71 -9.67 22.24
C PRO A 156 2.44 -8.93 22.65
N ILE A 157 2.30 -7.69 22.18
CA ILE A 157 1.08 -6.91 22.37
C ILE A 157 0.12 -7.34 21.27
N THR A 158 -1.01 -7.93 21.64
CA THR A 158 -2.05 -8.38 20.71
C THR A 158 -3.23 -7.43 20.77
N GLN A 159 -3.62 -6.89 19.62
CA GLN A 159 -4.92 -6.23 19.44
C GLN A 159 -5.83 -7.20 18.68
N VAL A 160 -6.81 -7.77 19.39
CA VAL A 160 -7.83 -8.64 18.80
C VAL A 160 -9.01 -7.78 18.37
N ASN A 161 -9.50 -7.95 17.14
CA ASN A 161 -10.74 -7.29 16.73
C ASN A 161 -11.93 -8.04 17.36
N GLN A 162 -12.63 -7.39 18.31
CA GLN A 162 -13.75 -7.96 19.07
C GLN A 162 -14.92 -8.46 18.20
N GLU A 163 -15.03 -8.01 16.94
CA GLU A 163 -16.06 -8.46 16.00
C GLU A 163 -15.89 -9.95 15.59
N CYS A 164 -14.71 -10.55 15.74
CA CYS A 164 -14.49 -11.97 15.45
C CYS A 164 -14.89 -12.91 16.61
N GLU A 165 -15.18 -12.41 17.82
CA GLU A 165 -15.58 -13.27 18.95
C GLU A 165 -17.05 -13.73 18.87
N GLN A 166 -17.89 -13.07 18.08
CA GLN A 166 -19.32 -13.37 17.99
C GLN A 166 -19.69 -14.39 16.90
N ASP A 167 -18.78 -14.70 15.97
CA ASP A 167 -18.99 -15.68 14.89
C ASP A 167 -18.38 -17.06 15.20
N CYS A 168 -17.84 -17.27 16.40
CA CYS A 168 -17.28 -18.54 16.87
C CYS A 168 -18.14 -19.15 17.99
N VAL A 169 -19.35 -19.60 17.65
CA VAL A 169 -20.14 -20.55 18.48
C VAL A 169 -20.73 -21.61 17.58
#